data_AF-A0A2S6X809-F1
#
_entry.id   AF-A0A2S6X809-F1
#
_cell.length_a   1.000
_cell.length_b   1.000
_cell.length_c   1.000
_cell.angle_alpha   90.00
_cell.angle_beta   90.00
_cell.angle_gamma   90.00
#
_symmetry.space_group_name_H-M   'P 1'
#
loop_
_entity.id
_entity.type
_entity.pdbx_description
1 polymer ?
#
loop_
_entity_poly.entity_id
_entity_poly.type
_entity_poly.pdbx_seq_one_letter_code
_entity_poly.pdbx_strand_id
1 'polypeptide(L)'
;MHIGRSWGGGGHLEAACPCPLELCGLVDLDKVSDECDQHSPAAGKTTRTGHRSGDCPGVGRDVVVAIGRTAVAHQAVIDAACLESSSGYVNASILGALDDYRAAVEHEAAERIRAETQHAKAMGVLEPDKFRPCRDAADQIDPEATYG
;
A
#
# COMPACT_ATOMS: atom_id res chain seq x y z
N MET A 1 8.64 17.29 4.81
CA MET A 1 7.29 17.39 5.46
C MET A 1 6.35 16.48 4.69
N HIS A 2 5.54 15.64 5.35
CA HIS A 2 4.73 14.64 4.64
C HIS A 2 3.33 15.19 4.37
N ILE A 3 2.86 15.12 3.13
CA ILE A 3 1.59 15.70 2.70
C ILE A 3 0.79 14.72 1.83
N GLY A 4 -0.53 14.81 1.95
CA GLY A 4 -1.48 14.14 1.06
C GLY A 4 -1.57 14.80 -0.31
N ARG A 5 -2.20 14.09 -1.25
CA ARG A 5 -2.41 14.55 -2.64
C ARG A 5 -3.51 15.63 -2.71
N SER A 6 -3.41 16.54 -3.67
CA SER A 6 -4.38 17.62 -3.93
C SER A 6 -5.62 17.16 -4.68
N TRP A 7 -6.75 17.88 -4.51
CA TRP A 7 -8.03 17.64 -5.22
C TRP A 7 -8.02 18.05 -6.72
N GLY A 8 -6.86 18.38 -7.28
CA GLY A 8 -6.71 19.04 -8.58
C GLY A 8 -6.87 18.12 -9.79
N GLY A 9 -7.96 17.36 -9.88
CA GLY A 9 -8.37 16.66 -11.08
C GLY A 9 -9.30 15.49 -10.79
N GLY A 10 -10.44 15.43 -11.50
CA GLY A 10 -11.36 14.31 -11.41
C GLY A 10 -10.82 13.08 -12.14
N GLY A 11 -10.76 11.93 -11.45
CA GLY A 11 -10.44 10.61 -12.00
C GLY A 11 -8.95 10.26 -11.95
N HIS A 12 -8.62 9.04 -11.51
CA HIS A 12 -7.35 8.26 -11.59
C HIS A 12 -5.97 8.94 -11.39
N LEU A 13 -5.89 10.26 -11.21
CA LEU A 13 -4.66 11.03 -10.95
C LEU A 13 -3.97 10.62 -9.65
N GLU A 14 -4.74 10.08 -8.70
CA GLU A 14 -4.21 9.52 -7.45
C GLU A 14 -3.33 8.30 -7.68
N ALA A 15 -3.58 7.50 -8.73
CA ALA A 15 -2.73 6.37 -9.11
C ALA A 15 -1.55 6.79 -10.01
N ALA A 16 -1.75 7.82 -10.84
CA ALA A 16 -0.76 8.29 -11.80
C ALA A 16 0.34 9.19 -11.22
N CYS A 17 0.21 9.68 -9.97
CA CYS A 17 1.24 10.57 -9.43
C CYS A 17 2.53 9.79 -9.10
N PRO A 18 3.69 10.19 -9.69
CA PRO A 18 4.95 9.46 -9.62
C PRO A 18 5.71 9.67 -8.30
N CYS A 19 5.13 10.40 -7.35
CA CYS A 19 5.84 10.79 -6.13
C CYS A 19 6.00 9.61 -5.18
N PRO A 20 7.21 9.46 -4.59
CA PRO A 20 7.48 8.42 -3.63
C PRO A 20 6.66 8.63 -2.36
N LEU A 21 6.07 7.55 -1.85
CA LEU A 21 5.36 7.55 -0.58
C LEU A 21 6.32 7.22 0.56
N GLU A 22 6.15 7.93 1.67
CA GLU A 22 6.77 7.62 2.96
C GLU A 22 6.00 6.48 3.65
N LEU A 23 6.58 5.88 4.69
CA LEU A 23 5.96 4.79 5.47
C LEU A 23 4.58 5.14 6.07
N CYS A 24 4.27 6.43 6.18
CA CYS A 24 2.97 6.90 6.61
C CYS A 24 1.91 6.93 5.48
N GLY A 25 2.26 6.54 4.25
CA GLY A 25 1.39 6.59 3.08
C GLY A 25 1.19 7.99 2.49
N LEU A 26 2.02 8.97 2.85
CA LEU A 26 2.00 10.35 2.35
C LEU A 26 3.31 10.69 1.63
N VAL A 27 3.33 11.74 0.81
CA VAL A 27 4.53 12.14 0.05
C VAL A 27 5.38 13.11 0.87
N ASP A 28 6.70 12.90 0.89
CA ASP A 28 7.62 13.91 1.44
C ASP A 28 7.81 15.05 0.44
N LEU A 29 7.50 16.28 0.86
CA LEU A 29 7.62 17.50 0.05
C LEU A 29 9.01 17.69 -0.56
N ASP A 30 10.05 17.23 0.13
CA ASP A 30 11.43 17.35 -0.32
C ASP A 30 11.82 16.29 -1.37
N LYS A 31 10.93 15.33 -1.65
CA LYS A 31 11.11 14.21 -2.59
C LYS A 31 10.07 14.19 -3.71
N VAL A 32 9.31 15.27 -3.85
CA VAL A 32 8.33 15.44 -4.92
C VAL A 32 9.04 15.41 -6.26
N SER A 33 8.53 14.61 -7.21
CA SER A 33 9.05 14.62 -8.58
C SER A 33 8.75 15.95 -9.25
N ASP A 34 9.70 16.49 -10.01
CA ASP A 34 9.52 17.71 -10.82
C ASP A 34 8.42 17.55 -11.89
N GLU A 35 8.06 16.30 -12.23
CA GLU A 35 6.98 15.96 -13.15
C GLU A 35 5.60 15.93 -12.47
N CYS A 36 5.53 16.15 -11.15
CA CYS A 36 4.30 16.09 -10.36
C CYS A 36 3.84 17.47 -9.90
N ASP A 37 2.71 17.93 -10.44
CA ASP A 37 2.11 19.22 -10.12
C ASP A 37 1.23 19.21 -8.85
N GLN A 38 0.89 18.01 -8.34
CA GLN A 38 -0.06 17.79 -7.23
C GLN A 38 0.47 18.21 -5.86
N HIS A 39 1.79 18.33 -5.71
CA HIS A 39 2.44 18.65 -4.43
C HIS A 39 3.08 20.03 -4.43
N SER A 40 2.77 20.86 -5.44
CA SER A 40 3.24 22.24 -5.48
C SER A 40 2.67 23.02 -4.27
N PRO A 41 3.41 24.02 -3.74
CA PRO A 41 2.90 24.87 -2.66
C PRO A 41 1.57 25.56 -3.00
N ALA A 42 1.32 25.82 -4.28
CA ALA A 42 0.06 26.36 -4.78
C ALA A 42 -1.13 25.39 -4.60
N ALA A 43 -0.87 24.07 -4.64
CA ALA A 43 -1.85 23.02 -4.40
C ALA A 43 -2.12 22.77 -2.90
N GLY A 44 -1.31 23.35 -2.00
CA GLY A 44 -1.39 23.15 -0.54
C GLY A 44 -2.75 23.48 0.10
N LYS A 45 -3.57 24.34 -0.53
CA LYS A 45 -4.95 24.64 -0.09
C LYS A 45 -5.92 23.48 -0.27
N THR A 46 -5.54 22.48 -1.06
CA THR A 46 -6.36 21.30 -1.37
C THR A 46 -5.81 20.02 -0.76
N THR A 47 -4.69 20.11 -0.05
CA THR A 47 -4.10 19.03 0.73
C THR A 47 -4.96 18.74 1.96
N ARG A 48 -5.51 17.53 2.08
CA ARG A 48 -6.38 17.13 3.20
C ARG A 48 -5.66 16.63 4.45
N THR A 49 -4.45 16.11 4.29
CA THR A 49 -3.69 15.46 5.36
C THR A 49 -2.23 15.84 5.25
N GLY A 50 -1.56 16.02 6.38
CA GLY A 50 -0.12 16.27 6.40
C GLY A 50 0.41 16.38 7.81
N HIS A 51 1.67 16.02 7.99
CA HIS A 51 2.39 16.14 9.25
C HIS A 51 3.87 16.45 8.98
N ARG A 52 4.57 16.95 10.00
CA ARG A 52 6.02 17.14 9.90
C ARG A 52 6.68 15.77 9.83
N SER A 53 7.83 15.68 9.15
CA SER A 53 8.56 14.41 9.01
C SER A 53 9.00 13.85 10.37
N GLY A 54 9.31 14.73 11.33
CA GLY A 54 9.64 14.33 12.72
C GLY A 54 8.45 13.78 13.52
N ASP A 55 7.21 14.08 13.10
CA ASP A 55 5.97 13.58 13.71
C ASP A 55 5.40 12.39 12.92
N CYS A 56 6.23 11.75 12.08
CA CYS A 56 5.78 10.65 11.25
C CYS A 56 5.41 9.44 12.10
N PRO A 57 4.18 8.89 11.97
CA PRO A 57 3.81 7.68 12.70
C PRO A 57 4.62 6.45 12.26
N GLY A 58 5.39 6.54 11.17
CA GLY A 58 6.26 5.48 10.66
C GLY A 58 5.52 4.25 10.14
N VAL A 59 4.21 4.19 10.33
CA VAL A 59 3.34 3.07 9.99
C VAL A 59 1.95 3.62 9.72
N GLY A 60 1.65 4.02 8.47
CA GLY A 60 0.51 4.92 8.22
C GLY A 60 -0.78 4.29 7.72
N ARG A 61 -0.71 3.23 6.92
CA ARG A 61 -1.89 2.73 6.21
C ARG A 61 -1.91 1.22 6.09
N ASP A 62 -0.77 0.63 5.73
CA ASP A 62 -0.71 -0.80 5.38
C ASP A 62 -0.94 -1.69 6.60
N VAL A 63 -0.41 -1.31 7.76
CA VAL A 63 -0.68 -2.01 9.03
C VAL A 63 -2.12 -1.84 9.49
N VAL A 64 -2.75 -0.67 9.26
CA VAL A 64 -4.17 -0.46 9.61
C VAL A 64 -5.08 -1.30 8.72
N VAL A 65 -4.77 -1.38 7.42
CA VAL A 65 -5.48 -2.23 6.46
C VAL A 65 -5.27 -3.71 6.76
N ALA A 66 -4.03 -4.13 7.07
CA ALA A 66 -3.70 -5.50 7.44
C ALA A 66 -4.38 -5.93 8.75
N ILE A 67 -4.38 -5.08 9.78
CA ILE A 67 -5.11 -5.32 11.04
C ILE A 67 -6.62 -5.46 10.77
N GLY A 68 -7.19 -4.57 9.95
CA GLY A 68 -8.61 -4.61 9.58
C GLY A 68 -9.00 -5.92 8.90
N ARG A 69 -8.22 -6.37 7.90
CA ARG A 69 -8.47 -7.63 7.18
C ARG A 69 -8.27 -8.86 8.07
N THR A 70 -7.29 -8.83 8.95
CA THR A 70 -7.04 -9.92 9.92
C THR A 70 -8.17 -10.05 10.94
N ALA A 71 -8.75 -8.93 11.39
CA ALA A 71 -9.90 -8.94 12.29
C ALA A 71 -11.16 -9.56 11.64
N VAL A 72 -11.40 -9.27 10.34
CA VAL A 72 -12.51 -9.86 9.58
C VAL A 72 -12.33 -11.37 9.39
N ALA A 73 -11.12 -11.80 9.01
CA ALA A 73 -10.80 -13.22 8.85
C ALA A 73 -10.95 -13.99 10.18
N HIS A 74 -10.48 -13.41 11.29
CA HIS A 74 -10.62 -14.00 12.63
C HIS A 74 -12.09 -14.16 13.03
N GLN A 75 -12.93 -13.14 12.77
CA GLN A 75 -14.36 -13.22 13.07
C GLN A 75 -15.06 -14.29 12.22
N ALA A 76 -14.73 -14.42 10.93
CA ALA A 76 -15.29 -15.44 10.06
C ALA A 76 -14.96 -16.87 10.53
N VAL A 77 -13.77 -17.08 11.11
CA VAL A 77 -13.39 -18.36 11.73
C VAL A 77 -14.19 -18.64 12.99
N ILE A 78 -14.41 -17.63 13.85
CA ILE A 78 -15.24 -17.77 15.05
C ILE A 78 -16.68 -18.11 14.65
N ASP A 79 -17.26 -17.38 13.69
CA ASP A 79 -18.63 -17.61 13.24
C ASP A 79 -18.82 -19.01 12.63
N ALA A 80 -17.82 -19.50 11.89
CA ALA A 80 -17.79 -20.85 11.36
C ALA A 80 -17.67 -21.92 12.46
N ALA A 81 -16.86 -21.66 13.49
CA ALA A 81 -16.70 -22.57 14.63
C ALA A 81 -17.94 -22.60 15.54
N CYS A 82 -18.71 -21.52 15.58
CA CYS A 82 -19.95 -21.41 16.35
C CYS A 82 -21.18 -22.02 15.66
N LEU A 83 -21.09 -22.40 14.38
CA LEU A 83 -22.13 -23.17 13.71
C LEU A 83 -22.06 -24.63 14.16
N GLU A 84 -23.05 -25.09 14.93
CA GLU A 84 -23.18 -26.50 15.32
C GLU A 84 -23.27 -27.38 14.06
N SER A 85 -22.25 -28.21 13.87
CA SER A 85 -22.09 -29.04 12.67
C SER A 85 -23.20 -30.09 12.57
N SER A 86 -23.95 -30.10 11.47
CA SER A 86 -24.67 -31.30 11.02
C SER A 86 -24.11 -31.92 9.73
N SER A 87 -23.14 -31.29 9.07
CA SER A 87 -22.31 -31.95 8.06
C SER A 87 -21.04 -31.14 7.81
N GLY A 88 -19.92 -31.80 7.53
CA GLY A 88 -18.59 -31.22 7.34
C GLY A 88 -18.44 -30.34 6.08
N TYR A 89 -19.32 -29.38 5.88
CA TYR A 89 -19.23 -28.37 4.84
C TYR A 89 -18.47 -27.15 5.37
N VAL A 90 -17.29 -26.91 4.82
CA VAL A 90 -16.60 -25.63 4.97
C VAL A 90 -17.41 -24.58 4.21
N ASN A 91 -17.89 -23.54 4.91
CA ASN A 91 -18.69 -22.47 4.31
C ASN A 91 -17.88 -21.77 3.21
N ALA A 92 -18.44 -21.63 2.00
CA ALA A 92 -17.79 -20.99 0.86
C ALA A 92 -17.31 -19.55 1.16
N SER A 93 -17.94 -18.88 2.13
CA SER A 93 -17.53 -17.55 2.61
C SER A 93 -16.16 -17.55 3.30
N ILE A 94 -15.75 -18.68 3.89
CA ILE A 94 -14.43 -18.85 4.50
C ILE A 94 -13.35 -18.93 3.42
N LEU A 95 -13.65 -19.60 2.30
CA LEU A 95 -12.70 -19.70 1.19
C LEU A 95 -12.45 -18.34 0.55
N GLY A 96 -13.50 -17.54 0.33
CA GLY A 96 -13.35 -16.15 -0.14
C GLY A 96 -12.55 -15.27 0.83
N ALA A 97 -12.80 -15.39 2.14
CA ALA A 97 -12.05 -14.63 3.14
C ALA A 97 -10.57 -15.03 3.22
N LEU A 98 -10.24 -16.30 2.97
CA LEU A 98 -8.87 -16.79 2.91
C LEU A 98 -8.15 -16.28 1.65
N ASP A 99 -8.83 -16.24 0.51
CA ASP A 99 -8.30 -15.67 -0.73
C ASP A 99 -8.05 -14.16 -0.58
N ASP A 100 -8.97 -13.41 0.04
CA ASP A 100 -8.81 -11.99 0.34
C ASP A 100 -7.64 -11.73 1.31
N TYR A 101 -7.48 -12.58 2.33
CA TYR A 101 -6.36 -12.48 3.26
C TYR A 101 -5.03 -12.79 2.57
N ARG A 102 -5.00 -13.82 1.73
CA ARG A 102 -3.82 -14.17 0.95
C ARG A 102 -3.41 -13.03 0.01
N ALA A 103 -4.36 -12.45 -0.72
CA ALA A 103 -4.10 -11.30 -1.59
C ALA A 103 -3.57 -10.09 -0.79
N ALA A 104 -4.06 -9.87 0.44
CA ALA A 104 -3.54 -8.82 1.32
C ALA A 104 -2.07 -9.04 1.70
N VAL A 105 -1.70 -10.27 2.04
CA VAL A 105 -0.34 -10.66 2.41
C VAL A 105 0.60 -10.57 1.20
N GLU A 106 0.14 -11.03 0.03
CA GLU A 106 0.89 -10.94 -1.22
C GLU A 106 1.14 -9.46 -1.62
N HIS A 107 0.13 -8.60 -1.51
CA HIS A 107 0.28 -7.16 -1.71
C HIS A 107 1.30 -6.53 -0.74
N GLU A 108 1.22 -6.84 0.56
CA GLU A 108 2.18 -6.33 1.55
C GLU A 108 3.62 -6.77 1.23
N ALA A 109 3.80 -8.03 0.82
CA ALA A 109 5.11 -8.56 0.44
C ALA A 109 5.67 -7.87 -0.81
N ALA A 110 4.84 -7.62 -1.82
CA ALA A 110 5.22 -6.90 -3.03
C ALA A 110 5.64 -5.45 -2.72
N GLU A 111 4.88 -4.76 -1.87
CA GLU A 111 5.18 -3.38 -1.44
C GLU A 111 6.48 -3.30 -0.62
N ARG A 112 6.75 -4.28 0.24
CA ARG A 112 8.06 -4.35 0.95
C ARG A 112 9.22 -4.44 -0.04
N ILE A 113 9.12 -5.28 -1.06
CA ILE A 113 10.15 -5.39 -2.10
C ILE A 113 10.33 -4.06 -2.83
N ARG A 114 9.23 -3.39 -3.22
CA ARG A 114 9.27 -2.08 -3.88
C ARG A 114 9.95 -1.02 -3.00
N ALA A 115 9.57 -0.95 -1.72
CA ALA A 115 10.11 -0.01 -0.75
C ALA A 115 11.61 -0.23 -0.48
N GLU A 116 12.03 -1.47 -0.25
CA GLU A 116 13.44 -1.82 -0.04
C GLU A 116 14.28 -1.56 -1.28
N THR A 117 13.76 -1.88 -2.47
CA THR A 117 14.44 -1.59 -3.76
C THR A 117 14.68 -0.10 -3.92
N GLN A 118 13.66 0.70 -3.62
CA GLN A 118 13.76 2.15 -3.70
C GLN A 118 14.76 2.71 -2.68
N HIS A 119 14.74 2.20 -1.45
CA HIS A 119 15.71 2.58 -0.42
C HIS A 119 17.14 2.23 -0.83
N ALA A 120 17.38 1.01 -1.32
CA ALA A 120 18.68 0.54 -1.74
C ALA A 120 19.20 1.31 -2.97
N LYS A 121 18.31 1.69 -3.90
CA LYS A 121 18.61 2.60 -5.01
C LYS A 121 19.02 3.98 -4.51
N ALA A 122 18.30 4.56 -3.55
CA ALA A 122 18.61 5.87 -3.00
C ALA A 122 19.95 5.88 -2.23
N MET A 123 20.29 4.78 -1.57
CA MET A 123 21.55 4.60 -0.86
C MET A 123 22.73 4.23 -1.79
N GLY A 124 22.48 4.01 -3.09
CA GLY A 124 23.50 3.57 -4.05
C GLY A 124 24.06 2.17 -3.75
N VAL A 125 23.34 1.36 -2.97
CA VAL A 125 23.73 -0.01 -2.58
C VAL A 125 23.28 -1.03 -3.63
N LEU A 126 22.22 -0.69 -4.38
CA LEU A 126 21.68 -1.53 -5.44
C LEU A 126 22.14 -1.03 -6.81
N GLU A 127 22.77 -1.92 -7.57
CA GLU A 127 23.22 -1.62 -8.93
C GLU A 127 22.03 -1.39 -9.88
N PRO A 128 22.14 -0.45 -10.86
CA PRO A 128 21.02 -0.09 -11.73
C PRO A 128 20.41 -1.23 -12.54
N ASP A 129 21.20 -2.25 -12.89
CA ASP A 129 20.72 -3.44 -13.60
C ASP A 129 19.83 -4.35 -12.73
N LYS A 130 19.86 -4.17 -11.40
CA LYS A 130 19.06 -4.94 -10.45
C LYS A 130 17.69 -4.34 -10.14
N PHE A 131 17.44 -3.09 -10.52
CA PHE A 131 16.16 -2.42 -10.26
C PHE A 131 14.99 -3.15 -10.94
N ARG A 132 15.18 -3.53 -12.20
CA ARG A 132 14.15 -4.20 -13.00
C ARG A 132 13.80 -5.59 -12.47
N PRO A 133 14.77 -6.48 -12.16
CA PRO A 133 14.48 -7.75 -11.48
C PRO A 133 13.67 -7.62 -10.20
N CYS A 134 13.97 -6.65 -9.34
CA CYS A 134 13.22 -6.45 -8.09
C CYS A 134 11.78 -6.00 -8.34
N ARG A 135 11.57 -5.10 -9.29
CA ARG A 135 10.21 -4.68 -9.72
C ARG A 135 9.44 -5.86 -10.31
N ASP A 136 10.05 -6.57 -11.24
CA ASP A 136 9.42 -7.71 -11.92
C ASP A 136 9.08 -8.83 -10.91
N ALA A 137 9.85 -8.99 -9.82
CA ALA A 137 9.52 -9.91 -8.72
C ALA A 137 8.32 -9.44 -7.88
N ALA A 138 8.22 -8.15 -7.57
CA ALA A 138 7.04 -7.59 -6.89
C ALA A 138 5.78 -7.75 -7.75
N ASP A 139 5.87 -7.52 -9.06
CA ASP A 139 4.76 -7.64 -10.00
C ASP A 139 4.32 -9.11 -10.22
N GLN A 140 5.21 -10.09 -9.99
CA GLN A 140 4.83 -11.50 -9.98
C GLN A 140 4.06 -11.90 -8.71
N ILE A 141 4.32 -11.22 -7.60
CA ILE A 141 3.65 -11.47 -6.31
C ILE A 141 2.29 -10.76 -6.29
N ASP A 142 2.23 -9.55 -6.81
CA ASP A 142 0.99 -8.77 -6.93
C ASP A 142 0.81 -8.25 -8.36
N PRO A 143 0.29 -9.10 -9.27
CA PRO A 143 0.09 -8.73 -10.65
C PRO A 143 -1.04 -7.70 -10.83
N GLU A 144 -2.00 -7.62 -9.91
CA GLU A 144 -3.15 -6.72 -10.03
C GLU A 144 -2.78 -5.26 -9.72
N ALA A 145 -1.76 -5.02 -8.89
CA ALA A 145 -1.27 -3.66 -8.63
C ALA A 145 -0.60 -2.97 -9.84
N THR A 146 -0.31 -3.68 -10.93
CA THR A 146 0.28 -3.08 -12.14
C THR A 146 -0.72 -2.40 -13.08
N TYR A 147 -2.03 -2.55 -12.83
CA TYR A 147 -3.12 -1.98 -13.64
C TYR A 147 -4.04 -1.03 -12.85
N GLY A 148 -3.50 -0.34 -11.83
CA GLY A 148 -4.21 0.67 -11.03
C GLY A 148 -3.85 2.10 -11.42
#